data_AF-A0A523FZS5-F1
#
_entry.id   AF-A0A523FZS5-F1
#
_cell.length_a   1.000
_cell.length_b   1.000
_cell.length_c   1.000
_cell.angle_alpha   90.00
_cell.angle_beta   90.00
_cell.angle_gamma   90.00
#
_symmetry.space_group_name_H-M   'P 1'
#
loop_
_entity.id
_entity.type
_entity.pdbx_description
1 polymer ?
#
loop_
_entity_poly.entity_id
_entity_poly.type
_entity_poly.pdbx_seq_one_letter_code
_entity_poly.pdbx_strand_id
1 'polypeptide(L)'
;MAQLDQSTIKLILREFFTGEWSKLRSTLPTEADGEMAVEEQLYGASGGEEVVRGWLAGKSYPGYLKDHANRILASAGIGVDDISADDMNAVCEGIARAWLDLENMRCALLEGYPEKAVPQDDLFRDLADPLILTPQSGGKAEALGAVVEKYKAFKTGGSWTAKTAWEAGRVLGWFIDYVGDTVPVAHVKKHQVRDFRDLLDAVPAHFQQKTGNGDFTLKAMVAAGATAPKLGHATRKKYLSVLKTFFGWCSAEGYIDLSPADGINVQGKASDPQDARHPFSKDQLETLFQSPQYSGHFSPDRRSKPGKCITKDGRFWRVSRLLSIRKQVSRRTSWATTS
;
A
#
# COMPACT_ATOMS: atom_id res chain seq x y z
N MET A 1 46.66 -8.59 14.98
CA MET A 1 45.29 -9.13 14.89
C MET A 1 44.63 -8.91 16.24
N ALA A 2 43.58 -8.12 16.27
CA ALA A 2 42.78 -7.91 17.46
C ALA A 2 41.89 -9.14 17.66
N GLN A 3 41.81 -9.63 18.90
CA GLN A 3 40.87 -10.68 19.24
C GLN A 3 39.48 -10.03 19.37
N LEU A 4 38.52 -10.48 18.57
CA LEU A 4 37.16 -9.99 18.65
C LEU A 4 36.52 -10.46 19.97
N ASP A 5 35.79 -9.56 20.63
CA ASP A 5 34.99 -9.96 21.78
C ASP A 5 33.89 -10.95 21.33
N GLN A 6 33.71 -12.04 22.08
CA GLN A 6 32.70 -13.06 21.80
C GLN A 6 31.28 -12.47 21.80
N SER A 7 31.05 -11.39 22.57
CA SER A 7 29.78 -10.68 22.58
C SER A 7 29.49 -9.99 21.23
N THR A 8 30.51 -9.40 20.61
CA THR A 8 30.44 -8.76 19.29
C THR A 8 30.15 -9.79 18.19
N ILE A 9 30.86 -10.93 18.21
CA ILE A 9 30.61 -12.04 17.27
C ILE A 9 29.17 -12.53 17.39
N LYS A 10 28.69 -12.72 18.62
CA LYS A 10 27.31 -13.15 18.89
C LYS A 10 26.29 -12.13 18.35
N LEU A 11 26.52 -10.83 18.51
CA LEU A 11 25.62 -9.79 18.02
C LEU A 11 25.54 -9.79 16.49
N ILE A 12 26.68 -9.83 15.81
CA ILE A 12 26.77 -9.90 14.34
C ILE A 12 26.02 -11.12 13.79
N LEU A 13 26.21 -12.28 14.41
CA LEU A 13 25.54 -13.52 14.00
C LEU A 13 24.03 -13.46 14.21
N ARG A 14 23.57 -12.79 15.27
CA ARG A 14 22.13 -12.58 15.52
C ARG A 14 21.49 -11.65 14.48
N GLU A 15 22.15 -10.55 14.13
CA GLU A 15 21.68 -9.67 13.05
C GLU A 15 21.60 -10.42 11.72
N PHE A 16 22.65 -11.18 11.38
CA PHE A 16 22.68 -12.04 10.21
C PHE A 16 21.50 -13.03 10.20
N PHE A 17 21.28 -13.76 11.30
CA PHE A 17 20.19 -14.73 11.44
C PHE A 17 18.82 -14.09 11.17
N THR A 18 18.55 -12.93 11.78
CA THR A 18 17.28 -12.22 11.60
C THR A 18 17.06 -11.74 10.16
N GLY A 19 18.13 -11.27 9.49
CA GLY A 19 18.08 -10.85 8.10
C GLY A 19 17.79 -12.00 7.14
N GLU A 20 18.46 -13.13 7.32
CA GLU A 20 18.24 -14.33 6.51
C GLU A 20 16.85 -14.94 6.74
N TRP A 21 16.37 -14.97 7.99
CA TRP A 21 15.00 -15.39 8.29
C TRP A 21 13.94 -14.55 7.53
N SER A 22 14.13 -13.23 7.49
CA SER A 22 13.22 -12.33 6.77
C SER A 22 13.17 -12.66 5.27
N LYS A 23 14.33 -12.89 4.64
CA LYS A 23 14.42 -13.31 3.24
C LYS A 23 13.72 -14.65 3.02
N LEU A 24 14.03 -15.64 3.86
CA LEU A 24 13.48 -16.99 3.77
C LEU A 24 11.95 -16.99 3.87
N ARG A 25 11.41 -16.22 4.82
CA ARG A 25 9.97 -16.07 5.00
C ARG A 25 9.27 -15.47 3.78
N SER A 26 9.93 -14.56 3.06
CA SER A 26 9.39 -13.99 1.83
C SER A 26 9.28 -14.99 0.68
N THR A 27 10.08 -16.06 0.72
CA THR A 27 10.15 -17.10 -0.31
C THR A 27 9.32 -18.35 -0.01
N LEU A 28 8.70 -18.41 1.16
CA LEU A 28 7.83 -19.53 1.53
C LEU A 28 6.55 -19.50 0.69
N PRO A 29 6.10 -20.68 0.20
CA PRO A 29 4.89 -20.79 -0.58
C PRO A 29 3.67 -20.37 0.25
N THR A 30 2.76 -19.68 -0.41
CA THR A 30 1.47 -19.25 0.12
C THR A 30 0.37 -20.22 -0.30
N GLU A 31 -0.82 -20.11 0.30
CA GLU A 31 -2.00 -20.92 -0.08
C GLU A 31 -2.34 -20.84 -1.58
N ALA A 32 -1.84 -19.82 -2.29
CA ALA A 32 -2.03 -19.65 -3.72
C ALA A 32 -1.06 -20.46 -4.60
N ASP A 33 0.07 -20.91 -4.07
CA ASP A 33 1.16 -21.52 -4.84
C ASP A 33 1.00 -23.04 -5.02
N GLY A 34 0.13 -23.68 -4.23
CA GLY A 34 -0.26 -25.09 -4.35
C GLY A 34 0.73 -26.09 -3.72
N GLU A 35 0.27 -27.32 -3.50
CA GLU A 35 1.02 -28.38 -2.78
C GLU A 35 2.34 -28.77 -3.45
N MET A 36 2.40 -28.72 -4.79
CA MET A 36 3.59 -29.06 -5.58
C MET A 36 4.78 -28.11 -5.30
N ALA A 37 4.52 -26.84 -4.99
CA ALA A 37 5.58 -25.87 -4.65
C ALA A 37 6.19 -26.15 -3.25
N VAL A 38 5.40 -26.72 -2.34
CA VAL A 38 5.85 -27.13 -1.00
C VAL A 38 6.75 -28.37 -1.12
N GLU A 39 6.35 -29.36 -1.91
CA GLU A 39 7.12 -30.59 -2.13
C GLU A 39 8.48 -30.34 -2.79
N GLU A 40 8.55 -29.45 -3.80
CA GLU A 40 9.80 -29.07 -4.45
C GLU A 40 10.79 -28.43 -3.46
N GLN A 41 10.29 -27.54 -2.60
CA GLN A 41 11.10 -26.86 -1.60
C GLN A 41 11.60 -27.78 -0.48
N LEU A 42 10.79 -28.78 -0.08
CA LEU A 42 11.18 -29.81 0.89
C LEU A 42 12.24 -30.75 0.32
N TYR A 43 12.13 -31.15 -0.94
CA TYR A 43 13.13 -31.99 -1.60
C TYR A 43 14.50 -31.29 -1.72
N GLY A 44 14.51 -29.98 -1.98
CA GLY A 44 15.74 -29.17 -1.98
C GLY A 44 16.36 -28.98 -0.59
N ALA A 45 15.54 -29.04 0.47
CA ALA A 45 15.96 -28.83 1.86
C ALA A 45 16.87 -29.94 2.39
N SER A 46 16.46 -31.19 2.18
CA SER A 46 17.06 -32.35 2.83
C SER A 46 18.52 -32.59 2.45
N GLY A 47 18.94 -32.16 1.25
CA GLY A 47 20.33 -32.28 0.80
C GLY A 47 21.28 -31.23 1.39
N GLY A 48 20.76 -30.06 1.80
CA GLY A 48 21.58 -28.99 2.36
C GLY A 48 21.99 -29.24 3.80
N GLU A 49 21.13 -29.88 4.59
CA GLU A 49 21.32 -30.12 6.02
C GLU A 49 22.54 -31.00 6.30
N GLU A 50 22.66 -32.14 5.60
CA GLU A 50 23.74 -33.12 5.79
C GLU A 50 25.11 -32.50 5.49
N VAL A 51 25.17 -31.65 4.45
CA VAL A 51 26.38 -30.96 4.04
C VAL A 51 26.83 -29.96 5.11
N VAL A 52 25.91 -29.16 5.66
CA VAL A 52 26.22 -28.18 6.72
C VAL A 52 26.66 -28.88 8.01
N ARG A 53 25.99 -29.98 8.38
CA ARG A 53 26.40 -30.82 9.53
C ARG A 53 27.81 -31.37 9.36
N GLY A 54 28.20 -31.75 8.14
CA GLY A 54 29.55 -32.17 7.81
C GLY A 54 30.61 -31.09 8.06
N TRP A 55 30.33 -29.84 7.71
CA TRP A 55 31.25 -28.72 7.97
C TRP A 55 31.42 -28.46 9.47
N LEU A 56 30.33 -28.50 10.24
CA LEU A 56 30.34 -28.29 11.70
C LEU A 56 31.14 -29.39 12.41
N ALA A 57 30.96 -30.65 12.02
CA ALA A 57 31.70 -31.78 12.59
C ALA A 57 33.21 -31.70 12.28
N GLY A 58 33.55 -31.33 11.03
CA GLY A 58 34.94 -31.23 10.58
C GLY A 58 35.64 -29.91 10.93
N LYS A 59 34.91 -28.92 11.45
CA LYS A 59 35.35 -27.51 11.60
C LYS A 59 36.06 -26.97 10.35
N SER A 60 35.58 -27.40 9.18
CA SER A 60 36.17 -27.10 7.89
C SER A 60 35.11 -26.47 7.00
N TYR A 61 35.32 -25.21 6.66
CA TYR A 61 34.34 -24.38 5.98
C TYR A 61 34.76 -24.09 4.54
N PRO A 62 33.83 -24.18 3.57
CA PRO A 62 34.13 -23.94 2.17
C PRO A 62 34.43 -22.45 1.91
N GLY A 63 35.14 -22.16 0.81
CA GLY A 63 35.60 -20.80 0.47
C GLY A 63 34.47 -19.77 0.41
N TYR A 64 33.32 -20.13 -0.16
CA TYR A 64 32.18 -19.22 -0.25
C TYR A 64 31.58 -18.86 1.12
N LEU A 65 31.69 -19.74 2.12
CA LEU A 65 31.21 -19.45 3.47
C LEU A 65 32.13 -18.41 4.14
N LYS A 66 33.44 -18.52 3.90
CA LYS A 66 34.42 -17.51 4.31
C LYS A 66 34.18 -16.18 3.61
N ASP A 67 33.85 -16.19 2.32
CA ASP A 67 33.47 -14.98 1.58
C ASP A 67 32.22 -14.33 2.17
N HIS A 68 31.27 -15.14 2.65
CA HIS A 68 30.07 -14.64 3.31
C HIS A 68 30.39 -14.05 4.68
N ALA A 69 31.24 -14.71 5.48
CA ALA A 69 31.75 -14.19 6.74
C ALA A 69 32.44 -12.83 6.55
N ASN A 70 33.27 -12.70 5.50
CA ASN A 70 33.92 -11.44 5.15
C ASN A 70 32.92 -10.31 4.87
N ARG A 71 31.84 -10.59 4.14
CA ARG A 71 30.79 -9.58 3.86
C ARG A 71 30.07 -9.13 5.12
N ILE A 72 29.76 -10.07 6.00
CA ILE A 72 29.06 -9.79 7.26
C ILE A 72 29.96 -8.94 8.17
N LEU A 73 31.23 -9.32 8.31
CA LEU A 73 32.21 -8.55 9.08
C LEU A 73 32.42 -7.14 8.51
N ALA A 74 32.54 -7.03 7.18
CA ALA A 74 32.66 -5.73 6.52
C ALA A 74 31.43 -4.84 6.75
N SER A 75 30.22 -5.41 6.77
CA SER A 75 29.00 -4.67 7.08
C SER A 75 28.94 -4.18 8.53
N ALA A 76 29.60 -4.89 9.45
CA ALA A 76 29.80 -4.47 10.84
C ALA A 76 30.97 -3.49 11.02
N GLY A 77 31.65 -3.09 9.94
CA GLY A 77 32.79 -2.18 9.96
C GLY A 77 34.11 -2.82 10.41
N ILE A 78 34.21 -4.16 10.38
CA ILE A 78 35.39 -4.92 10.79
C ILE A 78 36.18 -5.33 9.53
N GLY A 79 37.45 -4.93 9.47
CA GLY A 79 38.38 -5.34 8.40
C GLY A 79 38.80 -6.79 8.55
N VAL A 80 38.87 -7.52 7.43
CA VAL A 80 39.25 -8.95 7.41
C VAL A 80 40.71 -9.17 7.86
N ASP A 81 41.57 -8.18 7.64
CA ASP A 81 42.98 -8.23 8.04
C ASP A 81 43.19 -8.02 9.55
N ASP A 82 42.15 -7.53 10.26
CA ASP A 82 42.23 -7.16 11.66
C ASP A 82 41.91 -8.33 12.61
N ILE A 83 41.36 -9.44 12.11
CA ILE A 83 40.79 -10.52 12.91
C ILE A 83 41.66 -11.78 12.92
N SER A 84 41.60 -12.54 14.03
CA SER A 84 42.34 -13.80 14.13
C SER A 84 41.71 -14.91 13.28
N ALA A 85 42.51 -15.92 12.91
CA ALA A 85 42.00 -17.11 12.20
C ALA A 85 40.96 -17.88 13.03
N ASP A 86 41.10 -17.86 14.37
CA ASP A 86 40.16 -18.49 15.29
C ASP A 86 38.82 -17.75 15.33
N ASP A 87 38.84 -16.41 15.33
CA ASP A 87 37.63 -15.59 15.26
C ASP A 87 36.91 -15.75 13.92
N MET A 88 37.66 -15.82 12.81
CA MET A 88 37.10 -16.13 11.49
C MET A 88 36.40 -17.50 11.49
N ASN A 89 37.03 -18.51 12.08
CA ASN A 89 36.43 -19.84 12.21
C ASN A 89 35.19 -19.82 13.10
N ALA A 90 35.18 -19.02 14.17
CA ALA A 90 34.01 -18.86 15.04
C ALA A 90 32.84 -18.18 14.32
N VAL A 91 33.10 -17.16 13.50
CA VAL A 91 32.07 -16.52 12.65
C VAL A 91 31.55 -17.52 11.61
N CYS A 92 32.43 -18.27 10.97
CA CYS A 92 32.04 -19.32 10.01
C CYS A 92 31.18 -20.41 10.66
N GLU A 93 31.56 -20.87 11.85
CA GLU A 93 30.80 -21.83 12.65
C GLU A 93 29.41 -21.28 12.97
N GLY A 94 29.34 -20.02 13.40
CA GLY A 94 28.10 -19.32 13.69
C GLY A 94 27.16 -19.21 12.49
N ILE A 95 27.69 -18.89 11.30
CA ILE A 95 26.92 -18.83 10.05
C ILE A 95 26.39 -20.21 9.67
N ALA A 96 27.22 -21.25 9.77
CA ALA A 96 26.80 -22.62 9.49
C ALA A 96 25.69 -23.07 10.45
N ARG A 97 25.81 -22.76 11.74
CA ARG A 97 24.76 -23.00 12.75
C ARG A 97 23.47 -22.24 12.43
N ALA A 98 23.58 -20.97 12.02
CA ALA A 98 22.43 -20.16 11.62
C ALA A 98 21.67 -20.77 10.44
N TRP A 99 22.38 -21.16 9.37
CA TRP A 99 21.77 -21.79 8.21
C TRP A 99 21.08 -23.11 8.55
N LEU A 100 21.70 -23.94 9.38
CA LEU A 100 21.10 -25.19 9.82
C LEU A 100 19.79 -24.96 10.57
N ASP A 101 19.77 -23.99 11.48
CA ASP A 101 18.60 -23.70 12.31
C ASP A 101 17.47 -23.03 11.50
N LEU A 102 17.82 -22.12 10.58
CA LEU A 102 16.87 -21.53 9.62
C LEU A 102 16.23 -22.58 8.72
N GLU A 103 17.01 -23.57 8.27
CA GLU A 103 16.51 -24.64 7.42
C GLU A 103 15.55 -25.56 8.19
N ASN A 104 15.89 -25.91 9.43
CA ASN A 104 14.98 -26.65 10.31
C ASN A 104 13.66 -25.90 10.53
N MET A 105 13.73 -24.58 10.75
CA MET A 105 12.54 -23.74 10.89
C MET A 105 11.71 -23.71 9.59
N ARG A 106 12.37 -23.67 8.43
CA ARG A 106 11.73 -23.72 7.10
C ARG A 106 10.98 -25.02 6.88
N CYS A 107 11.64 -26.16 7.14
CA CYS A 107 11.03 -27.49 7.06
C CYS A 107 9.81 -27.59 8.00
N ALA A 108 9.93 -27.13 9.24
CA ALA A 108 8.81 -27.13 10.18
C ALA A 108 7.60 -26.32 9.68
N LEU A 109 7.84 -25.18 9.01
CA LEU A 109 6.75 -24.39 8.39
C LEU A 109 6.13 -25.09 7.20
N LEU A 110 6.94 -25.68 6.31
CA LEU A 110 6.47 -26.39 5.11
C LEU A 110 5.69 -27.67 5.47
N GLU A 111 6.07 -28.34 6.55
CA GLU A 111 5.36 -29.51 7.09
C GLU A 111 4.08 -29.15 7.87
N GLY A 112 3.81 -27.85 8.08
CA GLY A 112 2.61 -27.37 8.75
C GLY A 112 2.67 -27.35 10.28
N TYR A 113 3.88 -27.33 10.86
CA TYR A 113 4.13 -27.25 12.30
C TYR A 113 4.76 -25.90 12.69
N PRO A 114 4.04 -24.76 12.58
CA PRO A 114 4.58 -23.44 12.89
C PRO A 114 5.03 -23.28 14.34
N GLU A 115 4.47 -24.05 15.27
CA GLU A 115 4.89 -24.11 16.67
C GLU A 115 6.30 -24.68 16.86
N LYS A 116 6.80 -25.46 15.89
CA LYS A 116 8.15 -26.00 15.87
C LYS A 116 9.15 -25.12 15.12
N ALA A 117 8.66 -24.10 14.40
CA ALA A 117 9.49 -23.14 13.67
C ALA A 117 10.07 -22.06 14.59
N VAL A 118 10.84 -22.51 15.59
CA VAL A 118 11.56 -21.65 16.54
C VAL A 118 13.05 -22.01 16.53
N PRO A 119 13.95 -21.04 16.73
CA PRO A 119 15.39 -21.31 16.78
C PRO A 119 15.72 -22.32 17.89
N GLN A 120 16.39 -23.41 17.55
CA GLN A 120 16.78 -24.46 18.50
C GLN A 120 18.21 -24.29 19.00
N ASP A 121 19.07 -23.63 18.22
CA ASP A 121 20.47 -23.46 18.55
C ASP A 121 20.66 -22.43 19.68
N ASP A 122 21.49 -22.75 20.68
CA ASP A 122 21.72 -21.90 21.85
C ASP A 122 22.21 -20.47 21.53
N LEU A 123 22.79 -20.24 20.35
CA LEU A 123 23.21 -18.92 19.91
C LEU A 123 22.00 -18.01 19.58
N PHE A 124 20.93 -18.62 19.09
CA PHE A 124 19.73 -17.97 18.53
C PHE A 124 18.46 -18.24 19.34
N ARG A 125 18.45 -19.19 20.27
CA ARG A 125 17.27 -19.59 21.05
C ARG A 125 16.59 -18.41 21.78
N ASP A 126 17.37 -17.46 22.29
CA ASP A 126 16.83 -16.25 22.92
C ASP A 126 16.12 -15.29 21.93
N LEU A 127 16.27 -15.51 20.63
CA LEU A 127 15.55 -14.80 19.57
C LEU A 127 14.15 -15.39 19.32
N ALA A 128 13.76 -16.45 20.06
CA ALA A 128 12.43 -17.08 19.98
C ALA A 128 11.26 -16.18 20.44
N ASP A 129 11.52 -14.90 20.73
CA ASP A 129 10.46 -13.93 20.96
C ASP A 129 9.70 -13.68 19.64
N PRO A 130 8.37 -13.90 19.59
CA PRO A 130 7.55 -13.58 18.42
C PRO A 130 7.65 -12.11 17.96
N LEU A 131 8.22 -11.21 18.77
CA LEU A 131 8.53 -9.81 18.43
C LEU A 131 9.84 -9.63 17.63
N ILE A 132 10.72 -10.64 17.57
CA ILE A 132 11.96 -10.64 16.77
C ILE A 132 11.72 -11.27 15.38
N LEU A 133 10.72 -12.16 15.27
CA LEU A 133 10.29 -12.77 14.00
C LEU A 133 9.31 -11.89 13.20
N THR A 134 8.94 -10.72 13.71
CA THR A 134 8.33 -9.66 12.89
C THR A 134 9.43 -8.91 12.14
N PRO A 135 9.24 -8.57 10.86
CA PRO A 135 10.24 -7.83 10.11
C PRO A 135 10.51 -6.51 10.84
N GLN A 136 11.71 -6.36 11.39
CA GLN A 136 12.32 -5.06 11.57
C GLN A 136 12.66 -4.58 10.15
N SER A 137 11.64 -4.15 9.41
CA SER A 137 11.87 -3.24 8.28
C SER A 137 12.57 -2.04 8.89
N GLY A 138 13.85 -1.87 8.56
CA GLY A 138 14.76 -0.87 9.11
C GLY A 138 14.42 0.58 8.73
N GLY A 139 13.14 0.90 8.50
CA GLY A 139 12.66 2.27 8.63
C GLY A 139 12.05 2.41 10.02
N LYS A 140 12.43 3.45 10.78
CA LYS A 140 11.73 3.83 12.02
C LYS A 140 10.23 3.60 11.82
N ALA A 141 9.64 2.71 12.60
CA ALA A 141 8.23 2.31 12.44
C ALA A 141 7.35 3.49 12.85
N GLU A 142 7.23 4.47 11.96
CA GLU A 142 6.52 5.70 12.20
C GLU A 142 5.02 5.42 12.29
N ALA A 143 4.39 6.09 13.25
CA ALA A 143 2.96 6.01 13.46
C ALA A 143 2.21 6.44 12.19
N LEU A 144 1.11 5.75 11.88
CA LEU A 144 0.27 6.01 10.73
C LEU A 144 -0.14 7.48 10.64
N GLY A 145 -0.50 8.10 11.77
CA GLY A 145 -0.80 9.53 11.85
C GLY A 145 0.33 10.43 11.35
N ALA A 146 1.55 10.19 11.84
CA ALA A 146 2.72 10.97 11.47
C ALA A 146 3.04 10.85 9.97
N VAL A 147 2.93 9.64 9.41
CA VAL A 147 3.15 9.39 7.98
C VAL A 147 2.07 10.04 7.12
N VAL A 148 0.82 10.05 7.59
CA VAL A 148 -0.29 10.77 6.92
C VAL A 148 -0.04 12.28 6.89
N GLU A 149 0.46 12.88 7.97
CA GLU A 149 0.80 14.31 7.98
C GLU A 149 1.95 14.63 7.02
N LYS A 150 2.98 13.78 6.97
CA LYS A 150 4.05 13.90 5.96
C LYS A 150 3.50 13.83 4.53
N TYR A 151 2.60 12.89 4.27
CA TYR A 151 1.95 12.75 2.95
C TYR A 151 1.14 13.99 2.57
N LYS A 152 0.36 14.55 3.51
CA LYS A 152 -0.40 15.79 3.29
C LYS A 152 0.53 16.96 2.98
N ALA A 153 1.62 17.12 3.72
CA ALA A 153 2.61 18.16 3.46
C ALA A 153 3.22 18.01 2.06
N PHE A 154 3.62 16.79 1.68
CA PHE A 154 4.16 16.48 0.36
C PHE A 154 3.17 16.84 -0.78
N LYS A 155 1.90 16.45 -0.65
CA LYS A 155 0.90 16.69 -1.71
C LYS A 155 0.44 18.14 -1.80
N THR A 156 0.36 18.85 -0.68
CA THR A 156 -0.06 20.26 -0.63
C THR A 156 0.99 21.18 -1.24
N GLY A 157 2.28 20.79 -1.18
CA GLY A 157 3.37 21.54 -1.79
C GLY A 157 3.43 21.49 -3.33
N GLY A 158 2.63 20.65 -4.00
CA GLY A 158 2.74 20.52 -5.47
C GLY A 158 1.46 20.19 -6.25
N SER A 159 0.58 19.33 -5.74
CA SER A 159 -0.44 18.67 -6.57
C SER A 159 -1.90 18.94 -6.14
N TRP A 160 -2.15 19.25 -4.87
CA TRP A 160 -3.51 19.36 -4.36
C TRP A 160 -4.03 20.79 -4.30
N THR A 161 -5.27 20.96 -4.79
CA THR A 161 -6.06 22.15 -4.46
C THR A 161 -6.53 22.07 -3.00
N ALA A 162 -6.86 23.21 -2.39
CA ALA A 162 -7.38 23.27 -1.01
C ALA A 162 -8.59 22.32 -0.80
N LYS A 163 -9.48 22.23 -1.79
CA LYS A 163 -10.62 21.31 -1.75
C LYS A 163 -10.20 19.85 -1.76
N THR A 164 -9.23 19.48 -2.58
CA THR A 164 -8.70 18.12 -2.67
C THR A 164 -7.99 17.73 -1.37
N ALA A 165 -7.17 18.63 -0.82
CA ALA A 165 -6.46 18.40 0.43
C ALA A 165 -7.41 18.18 1.62
N TRP A 166 -8.46 19.00 1.72
CA TRP A 166 -9.49 18.83 2.74
C TRP A 166 -10.20 17.47 2.64
N GLU A 167 -10.60 17.07 1.44
CA GLU A 167 -11.31 15.82 1.22
C GLU A 167 -10.43 14.59 1.46
N ALA A 168 -9.20 14.60 0.95
CA ALA A 168 -8.24 13.52 1.16
C ALA A 168 -7.83 13.41 2.63
N GLY A 169 -7.58 14.55 3.30
CA GLY A 169 -7.26 14.59 4.71
C GLY A 169 -8.38 14.02 5.58
N ARG A 170 -9.64 14.31 5.25
CA ARG A 170 -10.81 13.73 5.93
C ARG A 170 -10.87 12.22 5.77
N VAL A 171 -10.69 11.71 4.55
CA VAL A 171 -10.75 10.25 4.29
C VAL A 171 -9.61 9.52 5.00
N LEU A 172 -8.41 10.09 5.02
CA LEU A 172 -7.28 9.53 5.77
C LEU A 172 -7.52 9.60 7.28
N GLY A 173 -8.15 10.66 7.79
CA GLY A 173 -8.58 10.76 9.19
C GLY A 173 -9.54 9.64 9.59
N TRP A 174 -10.55 9.36 8.76
CA TRP A 174 -11.46 8.23 9.03
C TRP A 174 -10.77 6.88 9.06
N PHE A 175 -9.73 6.71 8.25
CA PHE A 175 -8.94 5.48 8.25
C PHE A 175 -8.07 5.39 9.51
N ILE A 176 -7.47 6.50 9.94
CA ILE A 176 -6.76 6.61 11.22
C ILE A 176 -7.70 6.29 12.39
N ASP A 177 -8.92 6.83 12.42
CA ASP A 177 -9.91 6.54 13.47
C ASP A 177 -10.29 5.05 13.52
N TYR A 178 -10.28 4.39 12.36
CA TYR A 178 -10.64 2.97 12.25
C TYR A 178 -9.50 2.06 12.70
N VAL A 179 -8.26 2.34 12.29
CA VAL A 179 -7.07 1.50 12.55
C VAL A 179 -6.40 1.85 13.88
N GLY A 180 -6.33 3.14 14.21
CA GLY A 180 -5.56 3.70 15.32
C GLY A 180 -4.40 4.58 14.81
N ASP A 181 -4.26 5.75 15.42
CA ASP A 181 -3.25 6.77 15.06
C ASP A 181 -1.81 6.31 15.32
N THR A 182 -1.61 5.58 16.42
CA THR A 182 -0.32 5.10 16.90
C THR A 182 0.15 3.80 16.25
N VAL A 183 -0.69 3.16 15.43
CA VAL A 183 -0.32 1.92 14.75
C VAL A 183 0.79 2.23 13.75
N PRO A 184 1.91 1.50 13.76
CA PRO A 184 2.95 1.73 12.77
C PRO A 184 2.45 1.46 11.36
N VAL A 185 2.80 2.30 10.39
CA VAL A 185 2.28 2.19 9.01
C VAL A 185 2.57 0.82 8.37
N ALA A 186 3.72 0.22 8.68
CA ALA A 186 4.12 -1.13 8.22
C ALA A 186 3.27 -2.28 8.81
N HIS A 187 2.57 -2.03 9.91
CA HIS A 187 1.69 -3.03 10.53
C HIS A 187 0.29 -3.02 9.93
N VAL A 188 -0.06 -2.03 9.11
CA VAL A 188 -1.36 -1.98 8.45
C VAL A 188 -1.51 -3.15 7.47
N LYS A 189 -2.50 -4.00 7.70
CA LYS A 189 -2.73 -5.22 6.91
C LYS A 189 -3.86 -5.03 5.89
N LYS A 190 -3.85 -5.87 4.85
CA LYS A 190 -4.83 -5.89 3.76
C LYS A 190 -6.28 -6.02 4.24
N HIS A 191 -6.53 -6.77 5.33
CA HIS A 191 -7.88 -6.93 5.89
C HIS A 191 -8.44 -5.60 6.42
N GLN A 192 -7.64 -4.75 7.06
CA GLN A 192 -8.10 -3.46 7.58
C GLN A 192 -8.55 -2.52 6.45
N VAL A 193 -7.86 -2.55 5.31
CA VAL A 193 -8.26 -1.79 4.12
C VAL A 193 -9.54 -2.36 3.48
N ARG A 194 -9.71 -3.68 3.53
CA ARG A 194 -10.94 -4.36 3.07
C ARG A 194 -12.14 -3.99 3.94
N ASP A 195 -11.97 -4.03 5.25
CA ASP A 195 -13.02 -3.68 6.21
C ASP A 195 -13.41 -2.21 6.09
N PHE A 196 -12.43 -1.31 5.90
CA PHE A 196 -12.71 0.09 5.60
C PHE A 196 -13.54 0.27 4.32
N ARG A 197 -13.20 -0.46 3.24
CA ARG A 197 -14.01 -0.46 2.01
C ARG A 197 -15.44 -0.91 2.30
N ASP A 198 -15.62 -1.95 3.09
CA ASP A 198 -16.95 -2.50 3.38
C ASP A 198 -17.76 -1.55 4.28
N LEU A 199 -17.10 -0.83 5.18
CA LEU A 199 -17.72 0.25 5.96
C LEU A 199 -18.19 1.40 5.06
N LEU A 200 -17.44 1.76 4.00
CA LEU A 200 -17.88 2.78 3.05
C LEU A 200 -19.19 2.41 2.33
N ASP A 201 -19.49 1.12 2.15
CA ASP A 201 -20.76 0.67 1.59
C ASP A 201 -21.94 0.90 2.55
N ALA A 202 -21.68 1.00 3.85
CA ALA A 202 -22.69 1.26 4.88
C ALA A 202 -22.83 2.75 5.24
N VAL A 203 -21.94 3.63 4.76
CA VAL A 203 -22.00 5.06 5.07
C VAL A 203 -23.20 5.73 4.40
N PRO A 204 -23.97 6.55 5.15
CA PRO A 204 -25.05 7.37 4.60
C PRO A 204 -24.59 8.42 3.58
N ALA A 205 -25.35 8.58 2.51
CA ALA A 205 -25.30 9.74 1.63
C ALA A 205 -25.73 11.01 2.38
N HIS A 206 -25.14 12.15 1.99
CA HIS A 206 -25.41 13.46 2.60
C HIS A 206 -25.22 13.51 4.11
N PHE A 207 -24.36 12.64 4.69
CA PHE A 207 -24.13 12.60 6.13
C PHE A 207 -23.81 13.98 6.72
N GLN A 208 -23.02 14.81 6.01
CA GLN A 208 -22.67 16.18 6.43
C GLN A 208 -23.87 17.08 6.69
N GLN A 209 -24.94 16.94 5.91
CA GLN A 209 -26.15 17.75 6.10
C GLN A 209 -27.02 17.23 7.25
N LYS A 210 -26.89 15.94 7.59
CA LYS A 210 -27.71 15.27 8.61
C LYS A 210 -27.08 15.29 10.00
N THR A 211 -25.75 15.31 10.10
CA THR A 211 -25.03 15.19 11.38
C THR A 211 -24.41 16.52 11.86
N GLY A 212 -24.53 17.61 11.10
CA GLY A 212 -23.84 18.86 11.39
C GLY A 212 -22.35 18.79 11.03
N ASN A 213 -21.66 19.93 10.99
CA ASN A 213 -20.24 20.03 10.61
C ASN A 213 -19.29 19.59 11.74
N GLY A 214 -19.56 18.45 12.40
CA GLY A 214 -18.68 17.86 13.41
C GLY A 214 -17.67 16.88 12.81
N ASP A 215 -16.59 16.63 13.54
CA ASP A 215 -15.66 15.53 13.27
C ASP A 215 -16.32 14.21 13.70
N PHE A 216 -16.72 13.40 12.72
CA PHE A 216 -17.34 12.10 12.97
C PHE A 216 -16.42 10.98 12.52
N THR A 217 -16.33 9.96 13.38
CA THR A 217 -15.67 8.71 13.05
C THR A 217 -16.54 7.90 12.07
N LEU A 218 -15.90 7.11 11.21
CA LEU A 218 -16.58 6.30 10.21
C LEU A 218 -17.63 5.35 10.84
N LYS A 219 -17.31 4.77 12.00
CA LYS A 219 -18.20 3.87 12.75
C LYS A 219 -19.44 4.61 13.28
N ALA A 220 -19.28 5.82 13.80
CA ALA A 220 -20.41 6.63 14.27
C ALA A 220 -21.36 7.00 13.11
N MET A 221 -20.82 7.30 11.93
CA MET A 221 -21.61 7.61 10.74
C MET A 221 -22.45 6.42 10.26
N VAL A 222 -21.89 5.22 10.28
CA VAL A 222 -22.62 3.98 9.94
C VAL A 222 -23.74 3.71 10.93
N ALA A 223 -23.47 3.87 12.24
CA ALA A 223 -24.47 3.68 13.28
C ALA A 223 -25.64 4.68 13.19
N ALA A 224 -25.36 5.95 12.85
CA ALA A 224 -26.35 7.02 12.83
C ALA A 224 -27.32 7.00 11.64
N GLY A 225 -27.03 6.23 10.57
CA GLY A 225 -27.81 6.32 9.33
C GLY A 225 -28.23 4.99 8.72
N ALA A 226 -28.58 4.01 9.55
CA ALA A 226 -29.07 2.70 9.12
C ALA A 226 -30.22 2.76 8.09
N THR A 227 -31.06 3.81 8.12
CA THR A 227 -32.21 4.02 7.21
C THR A 227 -31.98 5.04 6.09
N ALA A 228 -30.79 5.65 6.01
CA ALA A 228 -30.50 6.66 4.99
C ALA A 228 -30.03 6.04 3.65
N PRO A 229 -30.26 6.71 2.50
CA PRO A 229 -29.67 6.28 1.24
C PRO A 229 -28.14 6.25 1.38
N LYS A 230 -27.48 5.24 0.80
CA LYS A 230 -26.04 4.98 0.96
C LYS A 230 -25.19 5.81 -0.01
N LEU A 231 -23.89 5.95 0.27
CA LEU A 231 -22.94 6.61 -0.63
C LEU A 231 -23.01 6.03 -2.05
N GLY A 232 -22.93 6.87 -3.08
CA GLY A 232 -22.86 6.42 -4.47
C GLY A 232 -21.52 5.75 -4.83
N HIS A 233 -21.54 4.85 -5.81
CA HIS A 233 -20.36 4.06 -6.23
C HIS A 233 -19.15 4.93 -6.58
N ALA A 234 -19.34 6.02 -7.33
CA ALA A 234 -18.26 6.94 -7.71
C ALA A 234 -17.58 7.56 -6.48
N THR A 235 -18.36 7.91 -5.44
CA THR A 235 -17.84 8.48 -4.20
C THR A 235 -17.04 7.45 -3.40
N ARG A 236 -17.55 6.22 -3.26
CA ARG A 236 -16.83 5.14 -2.57
C ARG A 236 -15.52 4.80 -3.28
N LYS A 237 -15.53 4.70 -4.61
CA LYS A 237 -14.34 4.49 -5.43
C LYS A 237 -13.33 5.63 -5.24
N LYS A 238 -13.79 6.88 -5.18
CA LYS A 238 -12.93 8.04 -4.92
C LYS A 238 -12.28 7.96 -3.55
N TYR A 239 -13.03 7.63 -2.50
CA TYR A 239 -12.48 7.52 -1.14
C TYR A 239 -11.47 6.37 -1.03
N LEU A 240 -11.78 5.19 -1.59
CA LEU A 240 -10.81 4.09 -1.65
C LEU A 240 -9.57 4.46 -2.46
N SER A 241 -9.72 5.24 -3.53
CA SER A 241 -8.59 5.73 -4.33
C SER A 241 -7.62 6.59 -3.52
N VAL A 242 -8.10 7.36 -2.53
CA VAL A 242 -7.22 8.15 -1.65
C VAL A 242 -6.30 7.23 -0.87
N LEU A 243 -6.82 6.15 -0.28
CA LEU A 243 -6.02 5.15 0.44
C LEU A 243 -5.01 4.48 -0.50
N LYS A 244 -5.43 4.08 -1.70
CA LYS A 244 -4.53 3.49 -2.70
C LYS A 244 -3.36 4.41 -3.04
N THR A 245 -3.64 5.69 -3.26
CA THR A 245 -2.59 6.67 -3.58
C THR A 245 -1.68 6.97 -2.39
N PHE A 246 -2.20 6.89 -1.16
CA PHE A 246 -1.40 7.05 0.05
C PHE A 246 -0.47 5.85 0.27
N PHE A 247 -0.99 4.62 0.24
CA PHE A 247 -0.17 3.42 0.41
C PHE A 247 0.79 3.18 -0.75
N GLY A 248 0.42 3.55 -1.98
CA GLY A 248 1.35 3.56 -3.11
C GLY A 248 2.52 4.52 -2.91
N TRP A 249 2.26 5.71 -2.33
CA TRP A 249 3.33 6.63 -1.94
C TRP A 249 4.17 6.07 -0.78
N CYS A 250 3.54 5.48 0.23
CA CYS A 250 4.26 4.85 1.34
C CYS A 250 5.23 3.77 0.85
N SER A 251 4.82 2.97 -0.14
CA SER A 251 5.66 1.94 -0.75
C SER A 251 6.81 2.54 -1.55
N ALA A 252 6.56 3.60 -2.32
CA ALA A 252 7.60 4.29 -3.09
C ALA A 252 8.68 4.95 -2.22
N GLU A 253 8.32 5.44 -1.03
CA GLU A 253 9.24 6.07 -0.08
C GLU A 253 9.89 5.07 0.91
N GLY A 254 9.58 3.78 0.80
CA GLY A 254 10.16 2.73 1.65
C GLY A 254 9.58 2.64 3.06
N TYR A 255 8.41 3.21 3.33
CA TYR A 255 7.72 3.01 4.62
C TYR A 255 7.10 1.60 4.74
N ILE A 256 6.75 1.00 3.60
CA ILE A 256 6.16 -0.35 3.49
C ILE A 256 6.69 -1.04 2.24
N ASP A 257 6.84 -2.36 2.28
CA ASP A 257 7.33 -3.11 1.12
C ASP A 257 6.24 -3.29 0.05
N LEU A 258 5.01 -3.60 0.50
CA LEU A 258 3.86 -3.82 -0.37
C LEU A 258 2.65 -3.00 0.09
N SER A 259 1.95 -2.39 -0.86
CA SER A 259 0.72 -1.64 -0.59
C SER A 259 -0.42 -2.56 -0.12
N PRO A 260 -0.96 -2.40 1.11
CA PRO A 260 -2.09 -3.20 1.59
C PRO A 260 -3.39 -2.89 0.84
N ALA A 261 -3.45 -1.79 0.08
CA ALA A 261 -4.60 -1.44 -0.73
C ALA A 261 -4.60 -2.07 -2.12
N ASP A 262 -3.53 -2.81 -2.48
CA ASP A 262 -3.40 -3.37 -3.81
C ASP A 262 -4.39 -4.52 -4.08
N GLY A 263 -4.96 -4.52 -5.28
CA GLY A 263 -6.03 -5.42 -5.70
C GLY A 263 -7.41 -5.19 -5.03
N ILE A 264 -7.54 -4.28 -4.05
CA ILE A 264 -8.83 -4.01 -3.40
C ILE A 264 -9.66 -3.06 -4.26
N ASN A 265 -10.85 -3.47 -4.69
CA ASN A 265 -11.75 -2.63 -5.49
C ASN A 265 -13.15 -2.56 -4.87
N VAL A 266 -13.84 -1.44 -5.12
CA VAL A 266 -15.27 -1.31 -4.83
C VAL A 266 -16.03 -2.11 -5.89
N GLN A 267 -16.97 -2.94 -5.45
CA GLN A 267 -17.83 -3.72 -6.33
C GLN A 267 -18.95 -2.85 -6.91
N GLY A 268 -19.32 -3.12 -8.16
CA GLY A 268 -20.40 -2.43 -8.87
C GLY A 268 -19.94 -1.69 -10.13
N LYS A 269 -20.91 -1.25 -10.94
CA LYS A 269 -20.65 -0.39 -12.10
C LYS A 269 -20.89 1.06 -11.70
N ALA A 270 -19.94 1.94 -12.04
CA ALA A 270 -20.26 3.35 -12.11
C ALA A 270 -21.25 3.52 -13.28
N SER A 271 -22.36 4.24 -13.08
CA SER A 271 -23.06 4.78 -14.23
C SER A 271 -22.09 5.73 -14.94
N ASP A 272 -21.88 5.55 -16.24
CA ASP A 272 -21.06 6.49 -16.99
C ASP A 272 -21.67 7.89 -16.82
N PRO A 273 -20.94 8.91 -16.33
CA PRO A 273 -21.44 10.28 -16.28
C PRO A 273 -21.93 10.78 -17.65
N GLN A 274 -21.44 10.17 -18.73
CA GLN A 274 -21.89 10.38 -20.10
C GLN A 274 -23.29 9.78 -20.35
N ASP A 275 -23.58 8.58 -19.83
CA ASP A 275 -24.90 7.91 -19.94
C ASP A 275 -25.96 8.57 -19.06
N ALA A 276 -25.56 9.17 -17.93
CA ALA A 276 -26.46 9.89 -17.03
C ALA A 276 -26.90 11.27 -17.56
N ARG A 277 -26.31 11.75 -18.67
CA ARG A 277 -26.62 13.05 -19.27
C ARG A 277 -27.39 12.88 -20.57
N HIS A 278 -28.71 13.05 -20.51
CA HIS A 278 -29.53 13.02 -21.71
C HIS A 278 -29.09 14.11 -22.71
N PRO A 279 -29.01 13.79 -24.02
CA PRO A 279 -28.84 14.81 -25.04
C PRO A 279 -30.04 15.77 -25.02
N PHE A 280 -29.80 17.05 -25.32
CA PHE A 280 -30.90 17.99 -25.50
C PHE A 280 -31.75 17.56 -26.70
N SER A 281 -33.07 17.52 -26.53
CA SER A 281 -34.00 17.35 -27.65
C SER A 281 -33.97 18.58 -28.56
N LYS A 282 -34.51 18.44 -29.78
CA LYS A 282 -34.69 19.58 -30.69
C LYS A 282 -35.48 20.72 -30.03
N ASP A 283 -36.58 20.39 -29.37
CA ASP A 283 -37.45 21.37 -28.70
C ASP A 283 -36.75 22.06 -27.52
N GLN A 284 -35.91 21.32 -26.78
CA GLN A 284 -35.10 21.88 -25.70
C GLN A 284 -34.03 22.83 -26.23
N LEU A 285 -33.42 22.52 -27.37
CA LEU A 285 -32.48 23.42 -28.03
C LEU A 285 -33.17 24.68 -28.55
N GLU A 286 -34.35 24.54 -29.16
CA GLU A 286 -35.16 25.69 -29.61
C GLU A 286 -35.52 26.58 -28.42
N THR A 287 -35.98 26.00 -27.32
CA THR A 287 -36.29 26.73 -26.07
C THR A 287 -35.05 27.43 -25.51
N LEU A 288 -33.89 26.76 -25.52
CA LEU A 288 -32.64 27.32 -25.03
C LEU A 288 -32.19 28.52 -25.88
N PHE A 289 -32.24 28.42 -27.21
CA PHE A 289 -31.85 29.49 -28.12
C PHE A 289 -32.89 30.61 -28.24
N GLN A 290 -34.13 30.38 -27.81
CA GLN A 290 -35.14 31.44 -27.65
C GLN A 290 -34.99 32.21 -26.33
N SER A 291 -34.18 31.72 -25.38
CA SER A 291 -33.98 32.41 -24.11
C SER A 291 -33.38 33.82 -24.28
N PRO A 292 -33.67 34.77 -23.38
CA PRO A 292 -33.17 36.15 -23.44
C PRO A 292 -31.65 36.29 -23.60
N GLN A 293 -30.89 35.29 -23.17
CA GLN A 293 -29.44 35.21 -23.35
C GLN A 293 -29.02 35.23 -24.83
N TYR A 294 -29.87 34.72 -25.74
CA TYR A 294 -29.61 34.57 -27.17
C TYR A 294 -30.50 35.47 -28.04
N SER A 295 -31.75 35.66 -27.64
CA SER A 295 -32.75 36.44 -28.39
C SER A 295 -32.78 37.93 -28.03
N GLY A 296 -32.22 38.32 -26.88
CA GLY A 296 -32.16 39.71 -26.42
C GLY A 296 -32.49 39.84 -24.94
N HIS A 297 -31.62 40.53 -24.20
CA HIS A 297 -31.71 40.72 -22.76
C HIS A 297 -31.78 42.18 -22.32
N PHE A 298 -32.21 42.41 -21.08
CA PHE A 298 -32.43 43.74 -20.51
C PHE A 298 -31.14 44.56 -20.39
N SER A 299 -30.04 43.95 -19.93
CA SER A 299 -28.72 44.58 -19.82
C SER A 299 -27.61 43.52 -19.77
N PRO A 300 -26.33 43.87 -19.95
CA PRO A 300 -25.20 42.92 -19.89
C PRO A 300 -25.12 42.11 -18.59
N ASP A 301 -25.64 42.64 -17.48
CA ASP A 301 -25.67 41.98 -16.17
C ASP A 301 -26.96 41.20 -15.90
N ARG A 302 -28.06 41.54 -16.59
CA ARG A 302 -29.39 40.95 -16.38
C ARG A 302 -29.84 40.15 -17.60
N ARG A 303 -29.11 39.08 -17.90
CA ARG A 303 -29.29 38.29 -19.12
C ARG A 303 -30.43 37.29 -19.12
N SER A 304 -31.03 37.02 -17.96
CA SER A 304 -32.20 36.17 -17.82
C SER A 304 -33.52 36.90 -18.10
N LYS A 305 -33.51 38.24 -18.17
CA LYS A 305 -34.71 39.05 -18.44
C LYS A 305 -34.73 39.50 -19.90
N PRO A 306 -35.87 39.40 -20.60
CA PRO A 306 -35.99 39.83 -22.00
C PRO A 306 -35.72 41.32 -22.15
N GLY A 307 -35.11 41.70 -23.27
CA GLY A 307 -34.83 43.09 -23.62
C GLY A 307 -34.18 43.20 -25.01
N LYS A 308 -33.71 44.40 -25.37
CA LYS A 308 -33.17 44.67 -26.72
C LYS A 308 -31.64 44.54 -26.82
N CYS A 309 -30.95 44.33 -25.72
CA CYS A 309 -29.49 44.26 -25.69
C CYS A 309 -29.01 42.85 -26.02
N ILE A 310 -28.02 42.70 -26.90
CA ILE A 310 -27.36 41.41 -27.17
C ILE A 310 -25.86 41.59 -26.99
N THR A 311 -25.27 40.92 -26.00
CA THR A 311 -23.82 40.95 -25.75
C THR A 311 -23.18 39.61 -26.15
N LYS A 312 -22.37 39.62 -27.22
CA LYS A 312 -21.71 38.43 -27.80
C LYS A 312 -20.35 38.11 -27.17
N ASP A 313 -20.33 37.89 -25.86
CA ASP A 313 -19.10 37.55 -25.11
C ASP A 313 -18.92 36.03 -24.92
N GLY A 314 -17.95 35.63 -24.10
CA GLY A 314 -17.71 34.21 -23.79
C GLY A 314 -18.94 33.47 -23.23
N ARG A 315 -19.91 34.18 -22.62
CA ARG A 315 -21.14 33.56 -22.11
C ARG A 315 -22.11 33.25 -23.25
N PHE A 316 -22.20 34.12 -24.25
CA PHE A 316 -22.98 33.90 -25.47
C PHE A 316 -22.49 32.65 -26.23
N TRP A 317 -21.17 32.50 -26.39
CA TRP A 317 -20.61 31.40 -27.18
C TRP A 317 -20.48 30.05 -26.45
N ARG A 318 -20.76 29.98 -25.14
CA ARG A 318 -20.56 28.75 -24.33
C ARG A 318 -21.34 27.55 -24.87
N VAL A 319 -22.63 27.73 -25.19
CA VAL A 319 -23.49 26.63 -25.68
C VAL A 319 -23.07 26.16 -27.07
N SER A 320 -22.75 27.08 -27.99
CA SER A 320 -22.26 26.72 -29.33
C SER A 320 -20.92 26.00 -29.30
N ARG A 321 -20.01 26.41 -28.40
CA ARG A 321 -18.72 25.73 -28.21
C ARG A 321 -18.89 24.33 -27.58
N LEU A 322 -19.81 24.19 -26.62
CA LEU A 322 -20.20 22.89 -26.04
C LEU A 322 -20.82 21.93 -27.08
N LEU A 323 -21.63 22.46 -28.02
CA LEU A 323 -22.22 21.68 -29.11
C LEU A 323 -21.18 21.26 -30.17
N SER A 324 -20.21 22.13 -30.48
CA SER A 324 -19.17 21.86 -31.49
C SER A 324 -18.19 20.76 -31.06
N ILE A 325 -17.78 20.75 -29.78
CA ILE A 325 -16.90 19.71 -29.21
C ILE A 325 -17.54 18.31 -29.33
N ARG A 326 -18.87 18.22 -29.25
CA ARG A 326 -19.61 16.95 -29.35
C ARG A 326 -19.62 16.37 -30.77
N LYS A 327 -19.63 17.21 -31.81
CA LYS A 327 -19.62 16.78 -33.23
C LYS A 327 -18.28 16.16 -33.65
N GLN A 328 -17.17 16.56 -33.02
CA GLN A 328 -15.85 15.96 -33.27
C GLN A 328 -15.68 14.59 -32.60
N VAL A 329 -16.32 14.36 -31.45
CA VAL A 329 -16.19 13.08 -30.72
C VAL A 329 -17.02 11.96 -31.37
N SER A 330 -18.24 12.24 -31.87
CA SER A 330 -19.05 11.20 -32.52
C SER A 330 -18.55 10.78 -33.91
N ARG A 331 -17.72 11.60 -34.57
CA ARG A 331 -17.04 11.23 -35.83
C ARG A 331 -15.84 10.31 -35.61
N ARG A 332 -15.25 10.27 -34.41
CA ARG A 332 -14.13 9.39 -34.08
C ARG A 332 -14.58 7.95 -33.76
N THR A 333 -15.80 7.77 -33.24
CA THR A 333 -16.33 6.44 -32.91
C THR A 333 -16.86 5.67 -34.12
N SER A 334 -17.14 6.32 -35.25
CA SER A 334 -17.61 5.64 -36.48
C SER A 334 -16.49 5.10 -37.38
N TRP A 335 -15.21 5.32 -37.06
CA TRP A 335 -14.06 4.82 -37.83
C TRP A 335 -13.46 3.53 -37.26
N ALA A 336 -13.94 3.05 -36.11
CA ALA A 336 -13.39 1.88 -35.42
C ALA A 336 -14.18 0.57 -35.65
N THR A 337 -15.09 0.53 -36.62
CA THR A 337 -15.90 -0.68 -36.93
C THR A 337 -15.81 -1.10 -38.39
N THR A 338 -14.81 -0.64 -39.13
CA THR A 338 -14.53 -1.15 -40.48
C THR A 338 -13.03 -1.16 -40.72
N SER A 339 -12.37 -2.24 -40.30
CA SER A 339 -11.26 -2.95 -40.97
C SER A 339 -10.74 -4.05 -40.07
#